data_AF-B5CVC5-F1
#
_entry.id   AF-B5CVC5-F1
#
_cell.length_a   1.000
_cell.length_b   1.000
_cell.length_c   1.000
_cell.angle_alpha   90.00
_cell.angle_beta   90.00
_cell.angle_gamma   90.00
#
_symmetry.space_group_name_H-M   'P 1'
#
loop_
_entity.id
_entity.type
_entity.pdbx_description
1 polymer ?
#
loop_
_entity_poly.entity_id
_entity_poly.type
_entity_poly.pdbx_seq_one_letter_code
_entity_poly.pdbx_strand_id
1 'polypeptide(L)'
;MSYKLDDIDISSYDAFPYVGQTKDCIAISGVFDLPKRKGTTEYNWGTGIEPFVDAEDIELDGRTLLLSLVVRSENVKSQLDKLKKACISCRRLLTGFGSFNVICKDEISVEEYVTLNMAIVQVKFWQQSYIPAEIDINPSGGNNYVMDGYSLSADFGIYVSSRSGVEAIGKRIEIGTTLPYMQNKYREPTTLTLKCTMLGSSLERLYLSMSRFSALCISPGLRNLTLKDNERMRIYFKDGITVTVRTKHVLEFDLKCRVMQQ
;
A
#
# COMPACT_ATOMS: atom_id res chain seq x y z
N MET A 1 -13.16 -9.70 -13.42
CA MET A 1 -12.72 -8.32 -13.70
C MET A 1 -12.02 -8.33 -15.04
N SER A 2 -12.29 -7.36 -15.91
CA SER A 2 -11.52 -7.17 -17.14
C SER A 2 -10.30 -6.29 -16.86
N TYR A 3 -9.27 -6.47 -17.67
CA TYR A 3 -8.04 -5.67 -17.63
C TYR A 3 -7.74 -5.23 -19.06
N LYS A 4 -7.25 -3.99 -19.21
CA LYS A 4 -6.87 -3.46 -20.52
C LYS A 4 -5.51 -2.80 -20.49
N LEU A 5 -4.73 -3.02 -21.53
CA LEU A 5 -3.45 -2.38 -21.80
C LEU A 5 -3.70 -1.34 -22.90
N ASP A 6 -3.63 -0.04 -22.58
CA ASP A 6 -3.93 1.05 -23.52
C ASP A 6 -5.27 0.85 -24.27
N ASP A 7 -6.34 0.61 -23.50
CA ASP A 7 -7.71 0.31 -23.98
C ASP A 7 -7.92 -1.04 -24.70
N ILE A 8 -6.86 -1.79 -24.97
CA ILE A 8 -6.94 -3.13 -25.57
C ILE A 8 -7.16 -4.16 -24.46
N ASP A 9 -8.25 -4.92 -24.55
CA ASP A 9 -8.56 -5.97 -23.57
C ASP A 9 -7.52 -7.11 -23.65
N ILE A 10 -7.07 -7.60 -22.49
CA ILE A 10 -6.08 -8.69 -22.40
C ILE A 10 -6.52 -9.96 -23.14
N SER A 11 -7.82 -10.19 -23.29
CA SER A 11 -8.37 -11.30 -24.07
C SER A 11 -7.96 -11.26 -25.55
N SER A 12 -7.59 -10.10 -26.09
CA SER A 12 -7.04 -9.97 -27.45
C SER A 12 -5.70 -10.70 -27.64
N TYR A 13 -5.05 -11.10 -26.54
CA TYR A 13 -3.81 -11.87 -26.52
C TYR A 13 -4.01 -13.30 -26.00
N ASP A 14 -5.25 -13.81 -26.02
CA ASP A 14 -5.63 -15.09 -25.38
C ASP A 14 -5.23 -15.16 -23.89
N ALA A 15 -5.17 -13.99 -23.23
CA ALA A 15 -4.78 -13.83 -21.85
C ALA A 15 -6.01 -13.63 -20.94
N PHE A 16 -6.00 -14.28 -19.79
CA PHE A 16 -7.07 -14.25 -18.80
C PHE A 16 -6.48 -13.90 -17.42
N PRO A 17 -7.27 -13.30 -16.52
CA PRO A 17 -6.83 -13.06 -15.14
C PRO A 17 -6.43 -14.36 -14.45
N TYR A 18 -5.25 -14.39 -13.83
CA TYR A 18 -4.80 -15.54 -13.03
C TYR A 18 -4.78 -15.20 -11.54
N VAL A 19 -5.40 -16.05 -10.74
CA VAL A 19 -5.45 -15.92 -9.28
C VAL A 19 -4.78 -17.16 -8.68
N GLY A 20 -3.56 -17.00 -8.17
CA GLY A 20 -2.84 -18.06 -7.48
C GLY A 20 -3.56 -18.42 -6.18
N GLN A 21 -3.97 -19.68 -6.02
CA GLN A 21 -4.89 -20.13 -4.97
C GLN A 21 -4.41 -19.91 -3.50
N THR A 22 -3.18 -19.46 -3.27
CA THR A 22 -2.56 -19.50 -1.94
C THR A 22 -2.52 -18.17 -1.18
N LYS A 23 -2.68 -17.01 -1.84
CA LYS A 23 -2.53 -15.70 -1.15
C LYS A 23 -3.48 -14.59 -1.59
N ASP A 24 -3.83 -14.53 -2.87
CA ASP A 24 -4.57 -13.41 -3.46
C ASP A 24 -5.94 -13.85 -3.97
N CYS A 25 -6.95 -12.99 -3.84
CA CYS A 25 -8.30 -13.24 -4.37
C CYS A 25 -8.54 -12.62 -5.76
N ILE A 26 -7.60 -11.81 -6.25
CA ILE A 26 -7.68 -11.10 -7.53
C ILE A 26 -6.35 -11.17 -8.27
N ALA A 27 -6.42 -10.99 -9.58
CA ALA A 27 -5.27 -11.10 -10.47
C ALA A 27 -4.33 -9.88 -10.45
N ILE A 28 -4.71 -8.81 -9.74
CA ILE A 28 -3.89 -7.61 -9.60
C ILE A 28 -3.63 -7.32 -8.12
N SER A 29 -2.38 -7.12 -7.74
CA SER A 29 -1.99 -6.63 -6.40
C SER A 29 -1.36 -5.24 -6.48
N GLY A 30 -1.23 -4.57 -5.33
CA GLY A 30 -0.70 -3.22 -5.23
C GLY A 30 -1.73 -2.10 -5.48
N VAL A 31 -2.92 -2.40 -6.00
CA VAL A 31 -3.96 -1.37 -6.25
C VAL A 31 -4.50 -0.75 -4.97
N PHE A 32 -4.51 -1.49 -3.86
CA PHE A 32 -4.93 -1.01 -2.53
C PHE A 32 -3.77 -0.39 -1.74
N ASP A 33 -2.54 -0.47 -2.24
CA ASP A 33 -1.36 -0.06 -1.51
C ASP A 33 -1.24 1.47 -1.47
N LEU A 34 -0.76 1.96 -0.33
CA LEU A 34 -0.29 3.32 -0.14
C LEU A 34 1.24 3.33 -0.37
N PRO A 35 1.74 4.08 -1.36
CA PRO A 35 3.18 4.29 -1.50
C PRO A 35 3.79 4.88 -0.23
N LYS A 36 5.04 4.53 0.06
CA LYS A 36 5.81 5.21 1.11
C LYS A 36 6.07 6.67 0.73
N ARG A 37 6.41 7.49 1.72
CA ARG A 37 7.00 8.80 1.46
C ARG A 37 8.42 8.65 0.91
N LYS A 38 8.82 9.57 0.05
CA LYS A 38 10.19 9.67 -0.51
C LYS A 38 10.85 10.97 -0.05
N GLY A 39 12.15 11.08 -0.31
CA GLY A 39 12.95 12.22 0.16
C GLY A 39 13.21 12.15 1.66
N THR A 40 13.56 13.30 2.24
CA THR A 40 13.78 13.43 3.69
C THR A 40 12.44 13.57 4.38
N THR A 41 12.08 12.63 5.24
CA THR A 41 10.77 12.63 5.94
C THR A 41 10.88 13.09 7.38
N GLU A 42 12.10 13.13 7.92
CA GLU A 42 12.39 13.50 9.30
C GLU A 42 13.83 14.00 9.42
N TYR A 43 14.07 14.88 10.39
CA TYR A 43 15.40 15.36 10.77
C TYR A 43 15.79 14.85 12.16
N ASN A 44 17.05 14.45 12.31
CA ASN A 44 17.60 13.97 13.57
C ASN A 44 18.46 15.05 14.21
N TRP A 45 17.97 15.65 15.29
CA TRP A 45 18.66 16.68 16.07
C TRP A 45 19.74 16.11 17.01
N GLY A 46 19.93 14.79 17.05
CA GLY A 46 20.80 14.10 18.00
C GLY A 46 20.16 13.93 19.40
N THR A 47 19.23 14.81 19.74
CA THR A 47 18.45 14.78 20.98
C THR A 47 16.99 14.37 20.77
N GLY A 48 16.52 14.40 19.52
CA GLY A 48 15.15 14.08 19.13
C GLY A 48 15.01 14.01 17.61
N ILE A 49 13.85 13.54 17.17
CA ILE A 49 13.49 13.48 15.76
C ILE A 49 12.35 14.45 15.49
N GLU A 50 12.51 15.29 14.48
CA GLU A 50 11.48 16.19 13.98
C GLU A 50 10.88 15.60 12.68
N PRO A 51 9.57 15.34 12.64
CA PRO A 51 8.93 14.85 11.44
C PRO A 51 8.55 16.02 10.53
N PHE A 52 8.85 15.90 9.25
CA PHE A 52 8.38 16.84 8.25
C PHE A 52 6.98 16.41 7.83
N VAL A 53 5.96 17.17 8.22
CA VAL A 53 4.55 16.78 8.04
C VAL A 53 3.73 17.88 7.37
N ASP A 54 4.35 18.97 6.97
CA ASP A 54 3.67 20.01 6.23
C ASP A 54 3.35 19.53 4.81
N ALA A 55 2.34 20.14 4.19
CA ALA A 55 1.84 19.68 2.89
C ALA A 55 2.93 19.67 1.80
N GLU A 56 3.87 20.61 1.87
CA GLU A 56 5.00 20.72 0.95
C GLU A 56 6.09 19.65 1.16
N ASP A 57 6.17 19.05 2.35
CA ASP A 57 7.13 17.99 2.68
C ASP A 57 6.60 16.58 2.41
N ILE A 58 5.29 16.44 2.16
CA ILE A 58 4.66 15.15 1.91
C ILE A 58 4.78 14.81 0.43
N GLU A 59 5.89 14.19 0.09
CA GLU A 59 6.07 13.57 -1.23
C GLU A 59 5.94 12.05 -1.15
N LEU A 60 5.07 11.49 -1.98
CA LEU A 60 4.92 10.05 -2.14
C LEU A 60 5.86 9.51 -3.23
N ASP A 61 6.35 8.30 -3.00
CA ASP A 61 6.94 7.47 -4.04
C ASP A 61 5.85 6.96 -5.00
N GLY A 62 6.25 6.24 -6.03
CA GLY A 62 5.34 5.44 -6.82
C GLY A 62 4.97 4.12 -6.13
N ARG A 63 4.07 3.36 -6.77
CA ARG A 63 3.73 2.00 -6.35
C ARG A 63 3.84 1.00 -7.49
N THR A 64 4.08 -0.25 -7.13
CA THR A 64 4.09 -1.35 -8.07
C THR A 64 2.71 -1.99 -8.11
N LEU A 65 2.17 -2.16 -9.31
CA LEU A 65 0.97 -2.93 -9.60
C LEU A 65 1.41 -4.24 -10.27
N LEU A 66 1.21 -5.37 -9.61
CA LEU A 66 1.56 -6.67 -10.17
C LEU A 66 0.31 -7.29 -10.79
N LEU A 67 0.33 -7.45 -12.11
CA LEU A 67 -0.74 -8.11 -12.86
C LEU A 67 -0.32 -9.55 -13.17
N SER A 68 -1.10 -10.52 -12.70
CA SER A 68 -0.94 -11.95 -12.95
C SER A 68 -1.96 -12.44 -13.97
N LEU A 69 -1.47 -13.02 -15.06
CA LEU A 69 -2.27 -13.49 -16.18
C LEU A 69 -1.97 -14.95 -16.48
N VAL A 70 -2.89 -15.60 -17.17
CA VAL A 70 -2.69 -16.89 -17.81
C VAL A 70 -2.98 -16.74 -19.29
N VAL A 71 -2.02 -17.09 -20.14
CA VAL A 71 -2.19 -17.18 -21.59
C VAL A 71 -2.49 -18.62 -21.93
N ARG A 72 -3.59 -18.88 -22.63
CA ARG A 72 -3.96 -20.22 -23.09
C ARG A 72 -4.44 -20.15 -24.54
N SER A 73 -3.66 -20.73 -25.44
CA SER A 73 -3.86 -20.62 -26.89
C SER A 73 -3.26 -21.81 -27.61
N GLU A 74 -3.72 -22.13 -28.82
CA GLU A 74 -3.06 -23.12 -29.68
C GLU A 74 -1.64 -22.68 -30.08
N ASN A 75 -1.38 -21.36 -30.10
CA ASN A 75 -0.06 -20.79 -30.37
C ASN A 75 0.39 -19.86 -29.24
N VAL A 76 0.63 -20.45 -28.06
CA VAL A 76 1.07 -19.76 -26.84
C VAL A 76 2.25 -18.83 -27.10
N LYS A 77 3.27 -19.29 -27.85
CA LYS A 77 4.49 -18.50 -28.09
C LYS A 77 4.21 -17.21 -28.84
N SER A 78 3.39 -17.25 -29.89
CA SER A 78 3.03 -16.05 -30.65
C SER A 78 2.21 -15.07 -29.79
N GLN A 79 1.26 -15.57 -29.00
CA GLN A 79 0.44 -14.72 -28.14
C GLN A 79 1.24 -14.12 -26.97
N LEU A 80 2.16 -14.89 -26.39
CA LEU A 80 3.08 -14.38 -25.37
C LEU A 80 3.96 -13.26 -25.90
N ASP A 81 4.48 -13.36 -27.12
CA ASP A 81 5.29 -12.30 -27.71
C ASP A 81 4.47 -11.01 -27.91
N LYS A 82 3.24 -11.13 -28.41
CA LYS A 82 2.31 -9.99 -28.55
C LYS A 82 1.97 -9.37 -27.20
N LEU A 83 1.64 -10.19 -26.20
CA LEU A 83 1.32 -9.73 -24.84
C LEU A 83 2.52 -9.01 -24.22
N LYS A 84 3.72 -9.58 -24.28
CA LYS A 84 4.94 -8.96 -23.74
C LYS A 84 5.19 -7.59 -24.37
N LYS A 85 5.09 -7.49 -25.69
CA LYS A 85 5.24 -6.21 -26.41
C LYS A 85 4.20 -5.19 -25.95
N ALA A 86 2.93 -5.60 -25.83
CA ALA A 86 1.86 -4.74 -25.33
C ALA A 86 2.10 -4.27 -23.89
N CYS A 87 2.56 -5.16 -23.01
CA CYS A 87 2.92 -4.81 -21.63
C CYS A 87 4.07 -3.79 -21.57
N ILE A 88 5.10 -3.96 -22.39
CA ILE A 88 6.25 -3.04 -22.45
C ILE A 88 5.83 -1.66 -22.97
N SER A 89 4.97 -1.61 -23.99
CA SER A 89 4.47 -0.36 -24.55
C SER A 89 3.38 0.30 -23.70
N CYS A 90 2.71 -0.45 -22.83
CA CYS A 90 1.59 0.00 -22.01
C CYS A 90 1.93 1.30 -21.27
N ARG A 91 1.06 2.29 -21.39
CA ARG A 91 1.11 3.54 -20.61
C ARG A 91 -0.08 3.69 -19.69
N ARG A 92 -1.17 2.99 -19.96
CA ARG A 92 -2.42 3.06 -19.21
C ARG A 92 -2.97 1.66 -18.96
N LEU A 93 -2.91 1.24 -17.70
CA LEU A 93 -3.52 0.00 -17.23
C LEU A 93 -4.93 0.29 -16.70
N LEU A 94 -5.96 -0.23 -17.37
CA LEU A 94 -7.33 -0.12 -16.92
C LEU A 94 -7.74 -1.40 -16.17
N THR A 95 -8.45 -1.21 -15.07
CA THR A 95 -8.90 -2.27 -14.17
C THR A 95 -10.33 -2.00 -13.72
N GLY A 96 -10.93 -2.92 -12.97
CA GLY A 96 -12.22 -2.70 -12.30
C GLY A 96 -12.20 -1.59 -11.23
N PHE A 97 -11.03 -1.09 -10.83
CA PHE A 97 -10.89 -0.03 -9.81
C PHE A 97 -10.60 1.35 -10.39
N GLY A 98 -10.29 1.42 -11.69
CA GLY A 98 -9.89 2.66 -12.34
C GLY A 98 -8.78 2.47 -13.37
N SER A 99 -8.28 3.60 -13.85
CA SER A 99 -7.23 3.70 -14.86
C SER A 99 -5.95 4.24 -14.23
N PHE A 100 -4.85 3.53 -14.43
CA PHE A 100 -3.55 3.87 -13.84
C PHE A 100 -2.53 4.18 -14.93
N ASN A 101 -1.88 5.34 -14.83
CA ASN A 101 -0.73 5.66 -15.66
C ASN A 101 0.48 4.86 -15.16
N VAL A 102 1.02 4.01 -16.02
CA VAL A 102 2.05 3.04 -15.63
C VAL A 102 3.14 2.89 -16.67
N ILE A 103 4.25 2.30 -16.25
CA ILE A 103 5.29 1.76 -17.13
C ILE A 103 5.62 0.32 -16.72
N CYS A 104 5.97 -0.54 -17.66
CA CYS A 104 6.59 -1.83 -17.34
C CYS A 104 8.03 -1.56 -16.88
N LYS A 105 8.27 -1.57 -15.56
CA LYS A 105 9.55 -1.12 -14.97
C LYS A 105 10.60 -2.23 -14.90
N ASP A 106 10.16 -3.47 -14.83
CA ASP A 106 10.97 -4.61 -14.46
C ASP A 106 10.65 -5.81 -15.37
N GLU A 107 11.26 -6.96 -15.09
CA GLU A 107 11.04 -8.21 -15.80
C GLU A 107 9.56 -8.60 -15.91
N ILE A 108 9.22 -9.25 -17.03
CA ILE A 108 7.97 -9.99 -17.19
C ILE A 108 8.30 -11.46 -16.94
N SER A 109 7.86 -11.99 -15.81
CA SER A 109 8.07 -13.39 -15.46
C SER A 109 7.08 -14.28 -16.22
N VAL A 110 7.55 -15.40 -16.77
CA VAL A 110 6.75 -16.35 -17.53
C VAL A 110 7.09 -17.77 -17.10
N GLU A 111 6.06 -18.54 -16.75
CA GLU A 111 6.15 -19.97 -16.47
C GLU A 111 5.31 -20.73 -17.50
N GLU A 112 5.96 -21.50 -18.36
CA GLU A 112 5.29 -22.25 -19.44
C GLU A 112 4.89 -23.66 -19.01
N TYR A 113 3.64 -24.03 -19.32
CA TYR A 113 3.06 -25.34 -19.13
C TYR A 113 2.82 -25.97 -20.51
N VAL A 114 3.89 -26.52 -21.09
CA VAL A 114 3.94 -26.97 -22.49
C VAL A 114 2.85 -27.97 -22.84
N THR A 115 2.60 -28.97 -21.98
CA THR A 115 1.57 -30.00 -22.20
C THR A 115 0.14 -29.45 -22.16
N LEU A 116 -0.06 -28.29 -21.54
CA LEU A 116 -1.37 -27.64 -21.38
C LEU A 116 -1.59 -26.51 -22.39
N ASN A 117 -0.61 -26.22 -23.25
CA ASN A 117 -0.60 -25.05 -24.13
C ASN A 117 -0.99 -23.78 -23.36
N MET A 118 -0.27 -23.55 -22.26
CA MET A 118 -0.56 -22.48 -21.32
C MET A 118 0.74 -21.85 -20.80
N ALA A 119 0.69 -20.58 -20.42
CA ALA A 119 1.75 -19.93 -19.66
C ALA A 119 1.16 -18.98 -18.62
N ILE A 120 1.72 -18.99 -17.41
CA ILE A 120 1.43 -18.00 -16.38
C ILE A 120 2.39 -16.83 -16.57
N VAL A 121 1.88 -15.61 -16.60
CA VAL A 121 2.63 -14.39 -16.87
C VAL A 121 2.43 -13.42 -15.71
N GLN A 122 3.50 -12.88 -15.18
CA GLN A 122 3.47 -11.85 -14.14
C GLN A 122 4.17 -10.59 -14.63
N VAL A 123 3.45 -9.47 -14.60
CA VAL A 123 3.92 -8.17 -15.11
C VAL A 123 3.94 -7.17 -13.98
N LYS A 124 5.10 -6.58 -13.70
CA LYS A 124 5.27 -5.50 -12.71
C LYS A 124 5.16 -4.14 -13.39
N PHE A 125 4.01 -3.51 -13.22
CA PHE A 125 3.77 -2.13 -13.63
C PHE A 125 4.16 -1.16 -12.51
N TRP A 126 4.80 -0.05 -12.86
CA TRP A 126 5.12 1.03 -11.92
C TRP A 126 4.24 2.24 -12.20
N GLN A 127 3.44 2.62 -11.20
CA GLN A 127 2.69 3.88 -11.21
C GLN A 127 3.55 4.95 -10.53
N GLN A 128 4.06 5.89 -11.34
CA GLN A 128 4.97 6.94 -10.85
C GLN A 128 4.28 7.95 -9.93
N SER A 129 3.06 8.37 -10.28
CA SER A 129 2.31 9.38 -9.54
C SER A 129 1.08 8.75 -8.91
N TYR A 130 1.07 8.72 -7.59
CA TYR A 130 -0.10 8.36 -6.79
C TYR A 130 -0.75 9.65 -6.27
N ILE A 131 -2.02 9.82 -6.59
CA ILE A 131 -2.82 10.94 -6.10
C ILE A 131 -3.77 10.37 -5.04
N PRO A 132 -3.69 10.84 -3.78
CA PRO A 132 -4.59 10.41 -2.72
C PRO A 132 -6.05 10.74 -3.09
N ALA A 133 -6.98 9.88 -2.69
CA ALA A 133 -8.40 10.16 -2.87
C ALA A 133 -8.86 11.29 -1.93
N GLU A 134 -9.93 11.97 -2.31
CA GLU A 134 -10.60 12.91 -1.40
C GLU A 134 -11.29 12.14 -0.26
N ILE A 135 -11.28 12.74 0.94
CA ILE A 135 -12.04 12.25 2.09
C ILE A 135 -13.40 12.95 2.06
N ASP A 136 -14.40 12.28 1.50
CA ASP A 136 -15.77 12.75 1.30
C ASP A 136 -16.75 12.19 2.35
N ILE A 137 -16.25 11.85 3.55
CA ILE A 137 -17.03 11.36 4.68
C ILE A 137 -16.80 12.23 5.90
N ASN A 138 -17.79 12.30 6.78
CA ASN A 138 -17.66 13.00 8.07
C ASN A 138 -17.15 12.03 9.14
N PRO A 139 -16.30 12.49 10.08
CA PRO A 139 -15.83 11.67 11.18
C PRO A 139 -16.98 11.25 12.10
N SER A 140 -17.12 9.94 12.36
CA SER A 140 -18.15 9.43 13.29
C SER A 140 -17.75 9.52 14.77
N GLY A 141 -16.47 9.76 15.06
CA GLY A 141 -15.94 9.82 16.43
C GLY A 141 -15.92 8.45 17.11
N GLY A 142 -16.28 8.45 18.40
CA GLY A 142 -16.34 7.26 19.22
C GLY A 142 -15.13 7.06 20.13
N ASN A 143 -15.07 5.87 20.72
CA ASN A 143 -14.02 5.46 21.65
C ASN A 143 -13.28 4.25 21.06
N ASN A 144 -11.98 4.18 21.28
CA ASN A 144 -11.08 3.13 20.80
C ASN A 144 -10.86 3.11 19.28
N TYR A 145 -9.60 3.22 18.87
CA TYR A 145 -9.17 3.20 17.46
C TYR A 145 -9.87 4.29 16.62
N VAL A 146 -9.63 5.54 17.01
CA VAL A 146 -10.11 6.74 16.33
C VAL A 146 -8.91 7.57 15.89
N MET A 147 -8.85 7.97 14.62
CA MET A 147 -7.79 8.82 14.07
C MET A 147 -8.37 10.15 13.58
N ASP A 148 -7.98 11.24 14.21
CA ASP A 148 -8.49 12.60 13.91
C ASP A 148 -10.03 12.69 13.89
N GLY A 149 -10.67 11.95 14.79
CA GLY A 149 -12.13 11.87 14.87
C GLY A 149 -12.74 10.78 13.97
N TYR A 150 -12.02 10.21 13.02
CA TYR A 150 -12.52 9.11 12.21
C TYR A 150 -12.41 7.78 12.95
N SER A 151 -13.53 7.07 13.10
CA SER A 151 -13.55 5.71 13.63
C SER A 151 -12.95 4.76 12.61
N LEU A 152 -11.89 4.05 12.97
CA LEU A 152 -11.32 3.04 12.06
C LEU A 152 -12.37 2.00 11.67
N SER A 153 -13.21 1.58 12.62
CA SER A 153 -14.25 0.57 12.38
C SER A 153 -15.48 1.11 11.66
N ALA A 154 -16.06 2.23 12.09
CA ALA A 154 -17.32 2.71 11.54
C ALA A 154 -17.16 3.45 10.20
N ASP A 155 -16.08 4.21 10.04
CA ASP A 155 -15.87 5.05 8.85
C ASP A 155 -15.16 4.30 7.73
N PHE A 156 -14.27 3.38 8.07
CA PHE A 156 -13.44 2.64 7.10
C PHE A 156 -13.63 1.12 7.11
N GLY A 157 -14.32 0.55 8.10
CA GLY A 157 -14.47 -0.90 8.23
C GLY A 157 -13.22 -1.62 8.73
N ILE A 158 -12.29 -0.90 9.37
CA ILE A 158 -11.00 -1.41 9.85
C ILE A 158 -11.10 -1.90 11.29
N TYR A 159 -10.67 -3.13 11.52
CA TYR A 159 -10.57 -3.78 12.81
C TYR A 159 -9.10 -4.08 13.13
N VAL A 160 -8.68 -3.72 14.33
CA VAL A 160 -7.31 -3.97 14.80
C VAL A 160 -7.29 -5.26 15.62
N SER A 161 -6.50 -6.24 15.18
CA SER A 161 -6.38 -7.55 15.84
C SER A 161 -5.26 -7.59 16.88
N SER A 162 -4.17 -6.85 16.65
CA SER A 162 -3.05 -6.76 17.58
C SER A 162 -2.24 -5.49 17.35
N ARG A 163 -1.49 -5.09 18.38
CA ARG A 163 -0.54 -3.97 18.33
C ARG A 163 0.84 -4.42 18.80
N SER A 164 1.89 -3.80 18.29
CA SER A 164 3.26 -3.97 18.77
C SER A 164 4.05 -2.67 18.67
N GLY A 165 5.18 -2.61 19.37
CA GLY A 165 6.13 -1.49 19.31
C GLY A 165 5.98 -0.47 20.43
N VAL A 166 4.77 -0.13 20.88
CA VAL A 166 4.55 0.89 21.95
C VAL A 166 5.27 0.54 23.24
N GLU A 167 5.19 -0.72 23.67
CA GLU A 167 5.87 -1.21 24.88
C GLU A 167 7.37 -1.49 24.66
N ALA A 168 7.86 -1.34 23.43
CA ALA A 168 9.26 -1.56 23.10
C ALA A 168 10.09 -0.29 23.29
N ILE A 169 11.35 -0.46 23.69
CA ILE A 169 12.29 0.66 23.82
C ILE A 169 12.85 0.99 22.43
N GLY A 170 12.74 2.27 22.05
CA GLY A 170 13.28 2.78 20.80
C GLY A 170 14.78 2.55 20.65
N LYS A 171 15.24 2.47 19.39
CA LYS A 171 16.66 2.44 19.07
C LYS A 171 17.34 3.68 19.63
N ARG A 172 18.61 3.55 20.01
CA ARG A 172 19.41 4.71 20.42
C ARG A 172 19.59 5.64 19.21
N ILE A 173 19.48 6.94 19.43
CA ILE A 173 19.88 7.93 18.41
C ILE A 173 21.39 7.86 18.27
N GLU A 174 21.86 7.52 17.07
CA GLU A 174 23.29 7.55 16.75
C GLU A 174 23.66 8.90 16.12
N ILE A 175 24.76 9.49 16.59
CA ILE A 175 25.34 10.71 16.06
C ILE A 175 26.70 10.33 15.48
N GLY A 176 26.99 10.76 14.25
CA GLY A 176 28.26 10.49 13.58
C GLY A 176 29.42 11.28 14.22
N THR A 177 29.99 10.75 15.31
CA THR A 177 31.17 11.31 15.97
C THR A 177 32.34 10.33 15.93
N THR A 178 33.57 10.84 15.80
CA THR A 178 34.80 10.02 15.86
C THR A 178 35.18 9.60 17.29
N LEU A 179 34.50 10.14 18.30
CA LEU A 179 34.66 9.77 19.71
C LEU A 179 33.65 8.68 20.11
N PRO A 180 33.99 7.81 21.09
CA PRO A 180 33.04 6.86 21.65
C PRO A 180 31.78 7.57 22.15
N TYR A 181 30.62 7.19 21.61
CA TYR A 181 29.35 7.81 21.96
C TYR A 181 28.86 7.29 23.33
N MET A 182 29.08 8.09 24.37
CA MET A 182 28.75 7.77 25.77
C MET A 182 27.31 8.11 26.18
N GLN A 183 26.53 8.75 25.30
CA GLN A 183 25.14 9.11 25.58
C GLN A 183 24.20 7.95 25.24
N ASN A 184 23.41 7.50 26.22
CA ASN A 184 22.50 6.35 26.09
C ASN A 184 21.01 6.72 26.31
N LYS A 185 20.75 8.00 26.58
CA LYS A 185 19.44 8.53 26.96
C LYS A 185 18.53 8.80 25.76
N TYR A 186 19.06 9.35 24.67
CA TYR A 186 18.25 9.76 23.53
C TYR A 186 17.89 8.56 22.62
N ARG A 187 16.60 8.43 22.32
CA ARG A 187 16.02 7.32 21.57
C ARG A 187 15.22 7.84 20.39
N GLU A 188 15.20 7.06 19.32
CA GLU A 188 14.32 7.31 18.19
C GLU A 188 12.85 7.20 18.62
N PRO A 189 11.94 7.90 17.91
CA PRO A 189 10.51 7.71 18.04
C PRO A 189 10.13 6.25 17.96
N THR A 190 9.20 5.83 18.81
CA THR A 190 8.69 4.47 18.80
C THR A 190 7.90 4.24 17.51
N THR A 191 8.06 3.06 16.89
CA THR A 191 7.22 2.67 15.76
C THR A 191 6.07 1.80 16.27
N LEU A 192 4.85 2.30 16.22
CA LEU A 192 3.64 1.53 16.48
C LEU A 192 3.25 0.75 15.21
N THR A 193 3.03 -0.56 15.35
CA THR A 193 2.48 -1.40 14.28
C THR A 193 1.14 -1.97 14.74
N LEU A 194 0.09 -1.75 13.95
CA LEU A 194 -1.23 -2.34 14.14
C LEU A 194 -1.49 -3.37 13.05
N LYS A 195 -1.86 -4.60 13.42
CA LYS A 195 -2.35 -5.59 12.46
C LYS A 195 -3.83 -5.34 12.20
N CYS A 196 -4.15 -5.00 10.96
CA CYS A 196 -5.47 -4.53 10.59
C CYS A 196 -6.16 -5.48 9.60
N THR A 197 -7.47 -5.59 9.75
CA THR A 197 -8.36 -6.23 8.79
C THR A 197 -9.43 -5.23 8.39
N MET A 198 -9.63 -5.00 7.10
CA MET A 198 -10.73 -4.17 6.58
C MET A 198 -11.81 -5.05 5.99
N LEU A 199 -13.05 -4.83 6.43
CA LEU A 199 -14.24 -5.54 5.97
C LEU A 199 -15.08 -4.64 5.06
N GLY A 200 -15.65 -5.22 4.00
CA GLY A 200 -16.51 -4.50 3.07
C GLY A 200 -17.43 -5.42 2.28
N SER A 201 -18.50 -4.86 1.71
CA SER A 201 -19.48 -5.62 0.95
C SER A 201 -19.01 -6.00 -0.46
N SER A 202 -17.97 -5.37 -0.99
CA SER A 202 -17.34 -5.71 -2.27
C SER A 202 -15.91 -5.15 -2.36
N LEU A 203 -15.14 -5.64 -3.33
CA LEU A 203 -13.80 -5.11 -3.64
C LEU A 203 -13.82 -3.63 -4.00
N GLU A 204 -14.85 -3.15 -4.69
CA GLU A 204 -15.00 -1.73 -5.04
C GLU A 204 -15.21 -0.87 -3.80
N ARG A 205 -16.05 -1.33 -2.87
CA ARG A 205 -16.27 -0.62 -1.58
C ARG A 205 -15.01 -0.64 -0.72
N LEU A 206 -14.31 -1.77 -0.69
CA LEU A 206 -13.00 -1.88 -0.04
C LEU A 206 -11.97 -0.91 -0.65
N TYR A 207 -11.97 -0.77 -1.98
CA TYR A 207 -11.03 0.12 -2.67
C TYR A 207 -11.29 1.57 -2.31
N LEU A 208 -12.56 2.00 -2.30
CA LEU A 208 -12.95 3.34 -1.86
C LEU A 208 -12.58 3.59 -0.39
N SER A 209 -12.92 2.67 0.52
CA SER A 209 -12.58 2.80 1.95
C SER A 209 -11.08 2.86 2.18
N MET A 210 -10.30 2.00 1.53
CA MET A 210 -8.83 1.99 1.66
C MET A 210 -8.20 3.25 1.05
N SER A 211 -8.76 3.78 -0.04
CA SER A 211 -8.26 5.00 -0.68
C SER A 211 -8.47 6.23 0.21
N ARG A 212 -9.65 6.35 0.84
CA ARG A 212 -9.96 7.40 1.83
C ARG A 212 -9.09 7.26 3.08
N PHE A 213 -8.93 6.05 3.59
CA PHE A 213 -8.07 5.80 4.75
C PHE A 213 -6.61 6.14 4.46
N SER A 214 -6.11 5.77 3.27
CA SER A 214 -4.76 6.13 2.83
C SER A 214 -4.58 7.65 2.77
N ALA A 215 -5.58 8.38 2.28
CA ALA A 215 -5.57 9.84 2.26
C ALA A 215 -5.54 10.45 3.67
N LEU A 216 -6.24 9.86 4.63
CA LEU A 216 -6.18 10.29 6.04
C LEU A 216 -4.76 10.10 6.61
N CYS A 217 -4.12 8.96 6.34
CA CYS A 217 -2.77 8.67 6.85
C CYS A 217 -1.72 9.69 6.39
N ILE A 218 -1.86 10.21 5.17
CA ILE A 218 -0.89 11.14 4.55
C ILE A 218 -1.43 12.57 4.44
N SER A 219 -2.49 12.89 5.18
CA SER A 219 -2.97 14.27 5.32
C SER A 219 -1.93 15.14 6.05
N PRO A 220 -1.75 16.42 5.67
CA PRO A 220 -0.78 17.31 6.30
C PRO A 220 -0.96 17.43 7.82
N GLY A 221 0.15 17.41 8.55
CA GLY A 221 0.24 17.53 10.00
C GLY A 221 0.22 16.21 10.76
N LEU A 222 0.61 16.24 12.02
CA LEU A 222 0.53 15.09 12.93
C LEU A 222 -0.92 14.62 13.09
N ARG A 223 -1.13 13.31 13.08
CA ARG A 223 -2.43 12.68 13.32
C ARG A 223 -2.60 12.37 14.80
N ASN A 224 -3.82 12.48 15.31
CA ASN A 224 -4.17 12.10 16.67
C ASN A 224 -4.82 10.72 16.64
N LEU A 225 -4.11 9.71 17.15
CA LEU A 225 -4.63 8.35 17.28
C LEU A 225 -5.05 8.09 18.72
N THR A 226 -6.32 7.74 18.90
CA THR A 226 -6.85 7.20 20.15
C THR A 226 -6.90 5.69 20.03
N LEU A 227 -6.16 4.98 20.87
CA LEU A 227 -6.16 3.52 20.97
C LEU A 227 -7.22 3.04 21.96
N LYS A 228 -7.18 1.74 22.28
CA LYS A 228 -8.03 1.17 23.32
C LYS A 228 -7.79 1.85 24.67
N ASP A 229 -8.82 1.93 25.50
CA ASP A 229 -8.77 2.53 26.84
C ASP A 229 -8.44 4.03 26.83
N ASN A 230 -8.71 4.70 25.69
CA ASN A 230 -8.48 6.13 25.46
C ASN A 230 -7.01 6.57 25.58
N GLU A 231 -6.06 5.66 25.38
CA GLU A 231 -4.65 6.01 25.19
C GLU A 231 -4.51 6.88 23.93
N ARG A 232 -4.02 8.12 24.08
CA ARG A 232 -3.88 9.09 22.98
C ARG A 232 -2.42 9.25 22.57
N MET A 233 -2.18 9.21 21.27
CA MET A 233 -0.87 9.36 20.67
C MET A 233 -0.90 10.37 19.53
N ARG A 234 0.16 11.17 19.42
CA ARG A 234 0.43 11.95 18.19
C ARG A 234 1.34 11.11 17.30
N ILE A 235 0.92 10.90 16.07
CA ILE A 235 1.62 10.00 15.14
C ILE A 235 1.84 10.66 13.79
N TYR A 236 2.77 10.10 13.02
CA TYR A 236 2.92 10.41 11.60
C TYR A 236 3.24 9.14 10.80
N PHE A 237 2.93 9.19 9.51
CA PHE A 237 3.19 8.12 8.56
C PHE A 237 4.33 8.51 7.65
N LYS A 238 5.25 7.57 7.43
CA LYS A 238 6.33 7.68 6.44
C LYS A 238 6.49 6.42 5.61
N ASP A 239 6.25 5.28 6.24
CA ASP A 239 6.18 4.00 5.57
C ASP A 239 4.88 3.88 4.75
N GLY A 240 4.95 3.14 3.66
CA GLY A 240 3.77 2.79 2.87
C GLY A 240 2.95 1.70 3.56
N ILE A 241 1.79 1.40 2.97
CA ILE A 241 0.93 0.28 3.40
C ILE A 241 0.86 -0.71 2.26
N THR A 242 1.28 -1.95 2.52
CA THR A 242 1.07 -3.08 1.61
C THR A 242 -0.17 -3.83 2.04
N VAL A 243 -1.09 -4.03 1.10
CA VAL A 243 -2.41 -4.62 1.36
C VAL A 243 -2.53 -5.96 0.66
N THR A 244 -2.95 -6.98 1.41
CA THR A 244 -3.27 -8.30 0.88
C THR A 244 -4.78 -8.47 0.75
N VAL A 245 -5.24 -8.86 -0.43
CA VAL A 245 -6.67 -9.11 -0.69
C VAL A 245 -6.97 -10.59 -0.42
N ARG A 246 -7.48 -10.89 0.78
CA ARG A 246 -7.76 -12.27 1.20
C ARG A 246 -9.00 -12.85 0.54
N THR A 247 -10.05 -12.05 0.48
CA THR A 247 -11.32 -12.41 -0.15
C THR A 247 -11.90 -11.20 -0.86
N LYS A 248 -13.05 -11.36 -1.51
CA LYS A 248 -13.81 -10.23 -2.09
C LYS A 248 -14.34 -9.23 -1.05
N HIS A 249 -14.24 -9.56 0.23
CA HIS A 249 -14.82 -8.82 1.35
C HIS A 249 -13.82 -8.48 2.45
N VAL A 250 -12.56 -8.90 2.31
CA VAL A 250 -11.54 -8.80 3.38
C VAL A 250 -10.20 -8.37 2.81
N LEU A 251 -9.67 -7.27 3.33
CA LEU A 251 -8.27 -6.86 3.17
C LEU A 251 -7.52 -7.05 4.48
N GLU A 252 -6.24 -7.38 4.38
CA GLU A 252 -5.30 -7.43 5.52
C GLU A 252 -4.10 -6.55 5.25
N PHE A 253 -3.65 -5.81 6.26
CA PHE A 253 -2.45 -4.98 6.18
C PHE A 253 -1.91 -4.66 7.57
N ASP A 254 -0.63 -4.32 7.62
CA ASP A 254 0.00 -3.76 8.83
C ASP A 254 0.06 -2.24 8.70
N LEU A 255 -0.55 -1.53 9.64
CA LEU A 255 -0.46 -0.09 9.74
C LEU A 255 0.73 0.29 10.62
N LYS A 256 1.76 0.87 10.00
CA LYS A 256 2.98 1.32 10.69
C LYS A 256 3.00 2.84 10.80
N CYS A 257 3.18 3.35 12.00
CA CYS A 257 3.29 4.78 12.26
C CYS A 257 4.36 5.06 13.32
N ARG A 258 4.92 6.27 13.26
CA ARG A 258 5.89 6.74 14.25
C ARG A 258 5.14 7.54 15.31
N VAL A 259 5.41 7.25 16.57
CA VAL A 259 4.82 7.89 17.73
C VAL A 259 5.73 9.02 18.18
N MET A 260 5.21 10.24 18.18
CA MET A 260 5.92 11.40 18.73
C MET A 260 5.91 11.31 20.25
N GLN A 261 7.09 11.32 20.85
CA GLN A 261 7.24 11.43 22.30
C GLN A 261 6.78 12.82 22.75
N GLN A 262 6.00 12.88 23.83
CA GLN A 262 5.64 14.13 24.51
C GLN A 262 6.82 14.68 25.29
#